data_AF-A0A7S1X572-F1
#
_entry.id   AF-A0A7S1X572-F1
#
_cell.length_a   1.000
_cell.length_b   1.000
_cell.length_c   1.000
_cell.angle_alpha   90.00
_cell.angle_beta   90.00
_cell.angle_gamma   90.00
#
_symmetry.space_group_name_H-M   'P 1'
#
loop_
_entity.id
_entity.type
_entity.pdbx_description
1 polymer ?
#
loop_
_entity_poly.entity_id
_entity_poly.type
_entity_poly.pdbx_seq_one_letter_code
_entity_poly.pdbx_strand_id
1 'polypeptide(L)'
;LENCHRRVEEVATGSGEEAGTVSLNKKEALAFVRAVRKFGTTERMEDIVAEAGPHVGEELDSAAHIALYSALLNGCREAVKIAEEVRANEAKEEPATTGENSKPEKKPDPQLDFFGVSVKAADLVTIVEKLDMLHKKLRLYSERPAQYRLETASQLSAPKWGSLIGWTPRDDAMLLMGVHLHGLGNWDKVVNDPMLGLEEKLGAKRAEEAGDSSRLPKGSHLETRALGLLKKMEALMRKPPKVPTTRPDKAARRPVHSKAAARLKRESSVSESDLKGAGPRRQGGMGRPKSKAAGGGRAGKAVDNPEQALEDVRVTMKKLRTLQRHKDIPKDQAIAKTKKYLKVVGKHIDDVAGGHSQQK
;
A
#
# COMPACT_ATOMS: atom_id res chain seq x y z
N LEU A 1 -7.17 18.20 -12.63
CA LEU A 1 -5.82 18.22 -13.22
C LEU A 1 -5.10 19.50 -12.83
N GLU A 2 -5.66 20.69 -13.06
CA GLU A 2 -5.10 21.96 -12.53
C GLU A 2 -5.02 22.05 -10.99
N ASN A 3 -5.96 21.42 -10.27
CA ASN A 3 -5.96 21.38 -8.80
C ASN A 3 -4.93 20.42 -8.19
N CYS A 4 -4.28 19.56 -8.98
CA CYS A 4 -3.20 18.69 -8.50
C CYS A 4 -1.87 19.45 -8.52
N HIS A 5 -1.63 20.25 -9.58
CA HIS A 5 -0.45 21.09 -9.72
C HIS A 5 -0.31 22.09 -8.55
N ARG A 6 -1.37 22.87 -8.28
CA ARG A 6 -1.33 23.91 -7.25
C ARG A 6 -1.13 23.38 -5.83
N ARG A 7 -1.52 22.14 -5.57
CA ARG A 7 -1.52 21.55 -4.22
C ARG A 7 -0.23 20.81 -3.88
N VAL A 8 0.58 20.46 -4.88
CA VAL A 8 1.95 19.96 -4.66
C VAL A 8 2.88 21.13 -4.32
N GLU A 9 2.67 22.31 -4.92
CA GLU A 9 3.35 23.55 -4.53
C GLU A 9 2.98 23.99 -3.10
N GLU A 10 1.69 23.93 -2.72
CA GLU A 10 1.24 24.31 -1.36
C GLU A 10 1.70 23.36 -0.24
N VAL A 11 1.88 22.06 -0.53
CA VAL A 11 2.37 21.08 0.46
C VAL A 11 3.88 21.24 0.71
N ALA A 12 4.62 21.86 -0.22
CA ALA A 12 6.00 22.27 0.01
C ALA A 12 6.11 23.51 0.91
N THR A 13 5.04 24.30 1.06
CA THR A 13 5.03 25.57 1.81
C THR A 13 4.32 25.45 3.17
N GLY A 14 4.46 24.31 3.85
CA GLY A 14 4.00 24.16 5.23
C GLY A 14 4.87 24.97 6.19
N SER A 15 4.30 26.07 6.71
CA SER A 15 4.77 26.89 7.83
C SER A 15 6.13 27.60 7.69
N GLY A 16 6.07 28.90 7.37
CA GLY A 16 6.75 29.92 8.18
C GLY A 16 8.27 30.09 8.12
N GLU A 17 9.00 29.32 7.31
CA GLU A 17 10.40 29.61 6.95
C GLU A 17 10.55 29.49 5.43
N GLU A 18 11.28 30.41 4.81
CA GLU A 18 11.57 30.41 3.37
C GLU A 18 12.39 29.17 2.99
N ALA A 19 11.74 28.03 2.84
CA ALA A 19 12.31 26.87 2.20
C ALA A 19 12.45 27.19 0.71
N GLY A 20 13.69 27.29 0.24
CA GLY A 20 14.02 27.61 -1.15
C GLY A 20 13.15 26.84 -2.13
N THR A 21 12.57 27.56 -3.10
CA THR A 21 11.70 26.97 -4.11
C THR A 21 12.50 25.98 -4.95
N VAL A 22 12.30 24.67 -4.72
CA VAL A 22 12.93 23.62 -5.51
C VAL A 22 12.34 23.63 -6.92
N SER A 23 13.12 24.12 -7.89
CA SER A 23 12.75 24.12 -9.30
C SER A 23 13.47 22.98 -10.02
N LEU A 24 12.72 22.02 -10.55
CA LEU A 24 13.24 20.92 -11.35
C LEU A 24 12.69 20.99 -12.77
N ASN A 25 13.53 20.74 -13.76
CA ASN A 25 13.03 20.45 -15.10
C ASN A 25 12.50 19.01 -15.18
N LYS A 26 11.74 18.70 -16.25
CA LYS A 26 11.10 17.40 -16.44
C LYS A 26 12.11 16.23 -16.47
N LYS A 27 13.33 16.45 -16.96
CA LYS A 27 14.37 15.41 -17.05
C LYS A 27 14.94 15.09 -15.67
N GLU A 28 15.22 16.12 -14.88
CA GLU A 28 15.66 16.02 -13.48
C GLU A 28 14.61 15.36 -12.61
N ALA A 29 13.35 15.79 -12.71
CA ALA A 29 12.25 15.17 -11.99
C ALA A 29 12.08 13.69 -12.36
N LEU A 30 12.25 13.33 -13.64
CA LEU A 30 12.19 11.93 -14.07
C LEU A 30 13.36 11.12 -13.51
N ALA A 31 14.57 11.69 -13.49
CA ALA A 31 15.74 11.05 -12.91
C ALA A 31 15.57 10.83 -11.40
N PHE A 32 15.07 11.85 -10.68
CA PHE A 32 14.78 11.77 -9.25
C PHE A 32 13.73 10.70 -8.93
N VAL A 33 12.59 10.68 -9.63
CA VAL A 33 11.55 9.65 -9.45
C VAL A 33 12.11 8.25 -9.69
N ARG A 34 12.99 8.08 -10.69
CA ARG A 34 13.66 6.81 -10.95
C ARG A 34 14.59 6.42 -9.80
N ALA A 35 15.42 7.33 -9.31
CA ALA A 35 16.33 7.09 -8.19
C ALA A 35 15.58 6.73 -6.90
N VAL A 36 14.51 7.45 -6.58
CA VAL A 36 13.62 7.13 -5.45
C VAL A 36 13.06 5.70 -5.58
N ARG A 37 12.65 5.29 -6.78
CA ARG A 37 12.19 3.91 -7.02
C ARG A 37 13.29 2.85 -6.84
N LYS A 38 14.58 3.21 -6.93
CA LYS A 38 15.70 2.28 -6.74
C LYS A 38 16.06 2.07 -5.27
N PHE A 39 16.00 3.13 -4.46
CA PHE A 39 16.53 3.11 -3.08
C PHE A 39 15.47 3.26 -1.98
N GLY A 40 14.39 4.01 -2.25
CA GLY A 40 13.15 4.00 -1.48
C GLY A 40 13.18 4.49 -0.03
N THR A 41 14.29 5.00 0.52
CA THR A 41 14.34 5.52 1.90
C THR A 41 15.15 6.81 1.99
N THR A 42 14.77 7.69 2.92
CA THR A 42 15.48 8.97 3.17
C THR A 42 16.83 8.76 3.83
N GLU A 43 17.03 7.65 4.55
CA GLU A 43 18.35 7.27 5.10
C GLU A 43 19.40 7.05 3.99
N ARG A 44 18.95 6.98 2.73
CA ARG A 44 19.76 6.79 1.54
C ARG A 44 19.63 7.94 0.55
N MET A 45 19.42 9.15 1.07
CA MET A 45 19.28 10.33 0.24
C MET A 45 20.52 10.58 -0.62
N GLU A 46 21.71 10.36 -0.06
CA GLU A 46 22.98 10.51 -0.79
C GLU A 46 23.03 9.60 -2.03
N ASP A 47 22.62 8.34 -1.90
CA ASP A 47 22.53 7.41 -3.03
C ASP A 47 21.47 7.85 -4.06
N ILE A 48 20.32 8.34 -3.59
CA ILE A 48 19.24 8.84 -4.46
C ILE A 48 19.73 10.03 -5.29
N VAL A 49 20.41 10.99 -4.67
CA VAL A 49 20.92 12.19 -5.34
C VAL A 49 22.03 11.81 -6.31
N ALA A 50 22.98 10.95 -5.89
CA ALA A 50 24.06 10.48 -6.75
C ALA A 50 23.54 9.75 -8.01
N GLU A 51 22.51 8.92 -7.87
CA GLU A 51 21.90 8.19 -8.98
C GLU A 51 21.00 9.07 -9.87
N ALA A 52 20.31 10.06 -9.28
CA ALA A 52 19.55 11.04 -10.04
C ALA A 52 20.49 11.95 -10.88
N GLY A 53 21.74 12.09 -10.43
CA GLY A 53 22.82 12.80 -11.10
C GLY A 53 22.94 14.27 -10.61
N PRO A 54 24.05 14.93 -10.93
CA PRO A 54 24.42 16.23 -10.35
C PRO A 54 23.38 17.34 -10.63
N HIS A 55 22.68 17.24 -11.76
CA HIS A 55 21.67 18.22 -12.19
C HIS A 55 20.41 18.22 -11.31
N VAL A 56 20.19 17.18 -10.49
CA VAL A 56 19.06 17.18 -9.54
C VAL A 56 19.48 17.96 -8.30
N GLY A 57 19.42 19.28 -8.44
CA GLY A 57 19.63 20.20 -7.34
C GLY A 57 21.00 20.06 -6.70
N GLU A 58 22.06 20.19 -7.49
CA GLU A 58 23.45 20.36 -7.01
C GLU A 58 23.57 21.49 -5.98
N GLU A 59 22.66 22.47 -6.04
CA GLU A 59 22.54 23.60 -5.12
C GLU A 59 21.62 23.32 -3.91
N LEU A 60 20.88 22.20 -3.91
CA LEU A 60 19.99 21.85 -2.80
C LEU A 60 20.81 21.25 -1.67
N ASP A 61 20.53 21.73 -0.46
CA ASP A 61 21.02 21.09 0.74
C ASP A 61 20.28 19.77 1.02
N SER A 62 20.81 18.98 1.96
CA SER A 62 20.21 17.70 2.34
C SER A 62 18.77 17.86 2.83
N ALA A 63 18.43 18.99 3.46
CA ALA A 63 17.08 19.27 3.94
C ALA A 63 16.09 19.45 2.77
N ALA A 64 16.48 20.17 1.72
CA ALA A 64 15.67 20.36 0.53
C ALA A 64 15.51 19.08 -0.29
N HIS A 65 16.53 18.20 -0.35
CA HIS A 65 16.37 16.86 -0.95
C HIS A 65 15.34 16.01 -0.18
N ILE A 66 15.36 16.06 1.15
CA ILE A 66 14.36 15.37 2.00
C ILE A 66 12.96 15.96 1.80
N ALA A 67 12.84 17.29 1.69
CA ALA A 67 11.58 17.96 1.42
C ALA A 67 11.01 17.55 0.05
N LEU A 68 11.86 17.52 -0.99
CA LEU A 68 11.49 17.07 -2.34
C LEU A 68 11.01 15.62 -2.36
N TYR A 69 11.74 14.72 -1.68
CA TYR A 69 11.35 13.32 -1.51
C TYR A 69 9.99 13.20 -0.81
N SER A 70 9.81 13.97 0.27
CA SER A 70 8.57 13.97 1.05
C SER A 70 7.40 14.48 0.21
N ALA A 71 7.58 15.54 -0.57
CA ALA A 71 6.58 16.06 -1.49
C ALA A 71 6.16 15.02 -2.54
N LEU A 72 7.12 14.30 -3.14
CA LEU A 72 6.84 13.23 -4.08
C LEU A 72 5.99 12.12 -3.46
N LEU A 73 6.39 11.59 -2.30
CA LEU A 73 5.67 10.49 -1.65
C LEU A 73 4.32 10.92 -1.10
N ASN A 74 4.22 12.10 -0.50
CA ASN A 74 2.96 12.62 0.01
C ASN A 74 1.98 12.87 -1.13
N GLY A 75 2.44 13.44 -2.25
CA GLY A 75 1.64 13.59 -3.46
C GLY A 75 1.14 12.24 -4.01
N CYS A 76 1.98 11.20 -4.00
CA CYS A 76 1.55 9.87 -4.43
C CYS A 76 0.52 9.27 -3.47
N ARG A 77 0.72 9.37 -2.16
CA ARG A 77 -0.23 8.88 -1.15
C ARG A 77 -1.59 9.58 -1.26
N GLU A 78 -1.59 10.88 -1.45
CA GLU A 78 -2.82 11.65 -1.63
C GLU A 78 -3.54 11.26 -2.93
N ALA A 79 -2.81 11.07 -4.04
CA ALA A 79 -3.40 10.60 -5.29
C ALA A 79 -4.05 9.21 -5.15
N VAL A 80 -3.44 8.29 -4.38
CA VAL A 80 -4.02 6.99 -4.06
C VAL A 80 -5.29 7.15 -3.23
N LYS A 81 -5.23 7.94 -2.15
CA LYS A 81 -6.37 8.18 -1.25
C LYS A 81 -7.57 8.77 -1.99
N ILE A 82 -7.35 9.79 -2.83
CA ILE A 82 -8.41 10.41 -3.64
C ILE A 82 -9.04 9.36 -4.58
N ALA A 83 -8.22 8.52 -5.22
CA ALA A 83 -8.74 7.47 -6.10
C ALA A 83 -9.57 6.42 -5.35
N GLU A 84 -9.17 6.06 -4.13
CA GLU A 84 -9.94 5.17 -3.26
C GLU A 84 -11.27 5.79 -2.81
N GLU A 85 -11.28 7.07 -2.42
CA GLU A 85 -12.49 7.81 -2.04
C GLU A 85 -13.48 7.93 -3.21
N VAL A 86 -12.99 8.23 -4.42
CA VAL A 86 -13.81 8.27 -5.64
C VAL A 86 -14.45 6.91 -5.90
N ARG A 87 -13.66 5.83 -5.86
CA ARG A 87 -14.16 4.45 -6.04
C ARG A 87 -15.19 4.06 -4.97
N ALA A 88 -14.96 4.44 -3.72
CA ALA A 88 -15.86 4.16 -2.61
C ALA A 88 -17.19 4.93 -2.70
N ASN A 89 -17.18 6.14 -3.24
CA ASN A 89 -18.38 6.94 -3.47
C ASN A 89 -19.19 6.42 -4.67
N GLU A 90 -18.53 6.08 -5.78
CA GLU A 90 -19.19 5.49 -6.96
C GLU A 90 -19.84 4.14 -6.62
N ALA A 91 -19.19 3.31 -5.79
CA ALA A 91 -19.78 2.06 -5.32
C ALA A 91 -21.05 2.24 -4.45
N LYS A 92 -21.29 3.44 -3.90
CA LYS A 92 -22.50 3.78 -3.13
C LYS A 92 -23.61 4.38 -3.98
N GLU A 93 -23.28 4.94 -5.16
CA GLU A 93 -24.23 5.62 -6.05
C GLU A 93 -24.80 4.71 -7.16
N GLU A 94 -24.22 3.53 -7.42
CA GLU A 94 -24.75 2.54 -8.38
C GLU A 94 -25.88 1.69 -7.75
N PRO A 95 -27.17 1.87 -8.13
CA PRO A 95 -28.21 0.90 -7.83
C PRO A 95 -28.03 -0.34 -8.73
N ALA A 96 -28.42 -1.51 -8.21
CA ALA A 96 -28.34 -2.82 -8.84
C ALA A 96 -29.28 -3.01 -10.07
N THR A 97 -29.24 -2.09 -11.04
CA THR A 97 -30.13 -2.10 -12.20
C THR A 97 -29.39 -1.87 -13.52
N THR A 98 -28.31 -2.60 -13.78
CA THR A 98 -27.84 -2.75 -15.17
C THR A 98 -27.12 -4.07 -15.41
N GLY A 99 -27.80 -4.95 -16.15
CA GLY A 99 -27.30 -6.03 -17.00
C GLY A 99 -26.01 -6.76 -16.62
N GLU A 100 -26.17 -8.04 -16.26
CA GLU A 100 -25.14 -9.09 -16.32
C GLU A 100 -24.56 -9.20 -17.74
N ASN A 101 -23.55 -8.39 -18.10
CA ASN A 101 -22.48 -8.72 -19.07
C ASN A 101 -21.47 -7.60 -19.37
N SER A 102 -21.52 -6.45 -18.68
CA SER A 102 -20.48 -5.43 -18.83
C SER A 102 -19.26 -5.81 -18.00
N LYS A 103 -18.19 -6.28 -18.65
CA LYS A 103 -16.88 -6.47 -18.00
C LYS A 103 -16.50 -5.17 -17.27
N PRO A 104 -16.14 -5.20 -15.98
CA PRO A 104 -15.84 -3.98 -15.24
C PRO A 104 -14.71 -3.24 -15.97
N GLU A 105 -15.00 -2.04 -16.48
CA GLU A 105 -13.99 -1.19 -17.07
C GLU A 105 -12.90 -0.94 -16.04
N LYS A 106 -11.66 -1.30 -16.39
CA LYS A 106 -10.51 -1.16 -15.50
C LYS A 106 -10.23 0.33 -15.36
N LYS A 107 -10.72 0.93 -14.27
CA LYS A 107 -10.47 2.34 -13.93
C LYS A 107 -8.97 2.63 -13.96
N PRO A 108 -8.55 3.80 -14.48
CA PRO A 108 -7.13 4.15 -14.56
C PRO A 108 -6.48 4.13 -13.17
N ASP A 109 -5.22 3.71 -13.13
CA ASP A 109 -4.43 3.72 -11.91
C ASP A 109 -4.19 5.17 -11.45
N PRO A 110 -4.14 5.45 -10.13
CA PRO A 110 -3.88 6.79 -9.63
C PRO A 110 -2.52 7.31 -10.12
N GLN A 111 -2.51 8.52 -10.68
CA GLN A 111 -1.32 9.18 -11.19
C GLN A 111 -1.08 10.52 -10.49
N LEU A 112 0.19 10.82 -10.25
CA LEU A 112 0.68 12.13 -9.81
C LEU A 112 1.42 12.79 -10.98
N ASP A 113 1.16 14.06 -11.23
CA ASP A 113 2.03 14.88 -12.09
C ASP A 113 3.08 15.55 -11.19
N PHE A 114 4.34 15.14 -11.33
CA PHE A 114 5.47 15.63 -10.57
C PHE A 114 6.42 16.37 -11.51
N PHE A 115 6.34 17.70 -11.54
CA PHE A 115 7.12 18.56 -12.46
C PHE A 115 7.01 18.14 -13.94
N GLY A 116 5.80 17.79 -14.40
CA GLY A 116 5.53 17.36 -15.78
C GLY A 116 5.81 15.87 -16.03
N VAL A 117 6.16 15.11 -15.00
CA VAL A 117 6.35 13.66 -15.04
C VAL A 117 5.14 12.95 -14.45
N SER A 118 4.49 12.11 -15.26
CA SER A 118 3.38 11.26 -14.80
C SER A 118 3.92 10.05 -14.02
N VAL A 119 3.70 10.04 -12.71
CA VAL A 119 4.11 8.99 -11.78
C VAL A 119 2.92 8.09 -11.45
N LYS A 120 3.11 6.76 -11.52
CA LYS A 120 2.12 5.78 -11.04
C LYS A 120 2.16 5.74 -9.51
N ALA A 121 1.22 6.40 -8.87
CA ALA A 121 1.29 6.70 -7.44
C ALA A 121 1.28 5.44 -6.57
N ALA A 122 0.35 4.50 -6.83
CA ALA A 122 0.25 3.26 -6.07
C ALA A 122 1.51 2.37 -6.20
N ASP A 123 2.04 2.28 -7.41
CA ASP A 123 3.25 1.48 -7.69
C ASP A 123 4.47 2.05 -6.95
N LEU A 124 4.64 3.39 -6.98
CA LEU A 124 5.76 4.04 -6.32
C LEU A 124 5.68 3.91 -4.79
N VAL A 125 4.51 4.14 -4.19
CA VAL A 125 4.32 3.97 -2.74
C VAL A 125 4.62 2.52 -2.32
N THR A 126 4.09 1.55 -3.06
CA THR A 126 4.28 0.13 -2.75
C THR A 126 5.74 -0.29 -2.81
N ILE A 127 6.50 0.17 -3.81
CA ILE A 127 7.91 -0.23 -3.93
C ILE A 127 8.79 0.45 -2.88
N VAL A 128 8.53 1.72 -2.59
CA VAL A 128 9.23 2.49 -1.55
C VAL A 128 9.05 1.85 -0.19
N GLU A 129 7.83 1.46 0.20
CA GLU A 129 7.57 0.77 1.47
C GLU A 129 8.32 -0.57 1.58
N LYS A 130 8.43 -1.31 0.47
CA LYS A 130 9.18 -2.57 0.44
C LYS A 130 10.68 -2.35 0.57
N LEU A 131 11.22 -1.32 -0.07
CA LEU A 131 12.65 -0.98 0.00
C LEU A 131 13.02 -0.43 1.37
N ASP A 132 12.17 0.38 2.00
CA ASP A 132 12.37 0.85 3.36
C ASP A 132 12.37 -0.31 4.38
N MET A 133 11.45 -1.26 4.22
CA MET A 133 11.44 -2.50 4.99
C MET A 133 12.71 -3.33 4.80
N LEU A 134 13.19 -3.46 3.56
CA LEU A 134 14.44 -4.13 3.24
C LEU A 134 15.63 -3.45 3.93
N HIS A 135 15.73 -2.13 3.81
CA HIS A 135 16.80 -1.31 4.38
C HIS A 135 16.90 -1.50 5.89
N LYS A 136 15.77 -1.39 6.60
CA LYS A 136 15.69 -1.61 8.05
C LYS A 136 16.21 -2.99 8.47
N LYS A 137 15.98 -4.02 7.65
CA LYS A 137 16.41 -5.38 7.93
C LYS A 137 17.89 -5.63 7.60
N LEU A 138 18.40 -4.99 6.55
CA LEU A 138 19.71 -5.29 5.98
C LEU A 138 20.83 -4.33 6.37
N ARG A 139 20.53 -3.09 6.81
CA ARG A 139 21.56 -2.08 7.08
C ARG A 139 22.69 -2.53 8.02
N LEU A 140 22.40 -3.43 8.97
CA LEU A 140 23.38 -3.98 9.92
C LEU A 140 24.38 -4.97 9.29
N TYR A 141 24.07 -5.47 8.09
CA TYR A 141 24.87 -6.43 7.35
C TYR A 141 25.60 -5.79 6.16
N SER A 142 25.49 -4.48 5.94
CA SER A 142 26.05 -3.79 4.76
C SER A 142 27.57 -4.00 4.62
N GLU A 143 28.30 -3.97 5.73
CA GLU A 143 29.76 -4.22 5.78
C GLU A 143 30.13 -5.71 5.70
N ARG A 144 29.18 -6.59 6.01
CA ARG A 144 29.39 -8.05 5.99
C ARG A 144 28.23 -8.77 5.31
N PRO A 145 28.02 -8.54 3.99
CA PRO A 145 26.97 -9.22 3.21
C PRO A 145 26.96 -10.73 3.42
N ALA A 146 28.15 -11.30 3.55
CA ALA A 146 28.38 -12.72 3.74
C ALA A 146 27.59 -13.31 4.92
N GLN A 147 27.30 -12.54 5.98
CA GLN A 147 26.60 -13.02 7.18
C GLN A 147 25.09 -13.09 7.01
N TYR A 148 24.50 -12.29 6.12
CA TYR A 148 23.05 -12.28 5.94
C TYR A 148 22.52 -13.64 5.46
N ARG A 149 21.41 -14.10 6.04
CA ARG A 149 20.69 -15.32 5.63
C ARG A 149 19.22 -14.99 5.44
N LEU A 150 18.65 -15.46 4.33
CA LEU A 150 17.22 -15.34 4.10
C LEU A 150 16.48 -16.34 5.00
N GLU A 151 15.47 -15.85 5.71
CA GLU A 151 14.59 -16.68 6.53
C GLU A 151 13.88 -17.73 5.68
N THR A 152 13.80 -18.98 6.16
CA THR A 152 13.19 -20.10 5.42
C THR A 152 11.77 -19.78 4.94
N ALA A 153 10.97 -19.09 5.74
CA ALA A 153 9.61 -18.69 5.38
C ALA A 153 9.58 -17.65 4.23
N SER A 154 10.65 -16.88 4.05
CA SER A 154 10.80 -15.87 2.99
C SER A 154 11.33 -16.46 1.67
N GLN A 155 11.76 -17.72 1.65
CA GLN A 155 12.29 -18.36 0.46
C GLN A 155 11.19 -18.60 -0.57
N LEU A 156 11.56 -18.45 -1.84
CA LEU A 156 10.73 -18.82 -2.99
C LEU A 156 11.24 -20.14 -3.57
N SER A 157 10.36 -20.87 -4.26
CA SER A 157 10.81 -22.01 -5.06
C SER A 157 11.90 -21.59 -6.05
N ALA A 158 12.82 -22.51 -6.35
CA ALA A 158 13.89 -22.23 -7.30
C ALA A 158 13.31 -21.73 -8.63
N PRO A 159 13.85 -20.65 -9.22
CA PRO A 159 13.38 -20.17 -10.50
C PRO A 159 13.72 -21.17 -11.61
N LYS A 160 12.97 -21.16 -12.71
CA LYS A 160 13.20 -22.09 -13.84
C LYS A 160 14.63 -22.00 -14.41
N TRP A 161 15.17 -20.79 -14.51
CA TRP A 161 16.56 -20.55 -14.91
C TRP A 161 17.58 -20.90 -13.83
N GLY A 162 17.12 -21.10 -12.59
CA GLY A 162 17.99 -21.35 -11.45
C GLY A 162 18.77 -22.65 -11.56
N SER A 163 18.18 -23.71 -12.13
CA SER A 163 18.88 -24.98 -12.31
C SER A 163 20.08 -24.88 -13.26
N LEU A 164 20.00 -24.00 -14.27
CA LEU A 164 21.05 -23.81 -15.27
C LEU A 164 22.32 -23.18 -14.71
N ILE A 165 22.16 -22.36 -13.66
CA ILE A 165 23.27 -21.60 -13.05
C ILE A 165 23.52 -21.97 -11.59
N GLY A 166 22.88 -23.04 -11.11
CA GLY A 166 22.98 -23.45 -9.71
C GLY A 166 22.50 -22.37 -8.74
N TRP A 167 21.40 -21.69 -9.03
CA TRP A 167 20.80 -20.67 -8.16
C TRP A 167 20.20 -21.31 -6.92
N THR A 168 20.55 -20.77 -5.76
CA THR A 168 20.23 -21.28 -4.44
C THR A 168 19.55 -20.19 -3.59
N PRO A 169 18.96 -20.56 -2.44
CA PRO A 169 18.47 -19.56 -1.48
C PRO A 169 19.56 -18.62 -0.97
N ARG A 170 20.83 -19.02 -1.04
CA ARG A 170 21.96 -18.16 -0.72
C ARG A 170 22.08 -17.02 -1.75
N ASP A 171 21.92 -17.32 -3.02
CA ASP A 171 21.96 -16.33 -4.10
C ASP A 171 20.76 -15.36 -4.01
N ASP A 172 19.58 -15.84 -3.59
CA ASP A 172 18.44 -14.94 -3.27
C ASP A 172 18.78 -13.95 -2.15
N ALA A 173 19.51 -14.39 -1.12
CA ALA A 173 19.94 -13.52 -0.03
C ALA A 173 20.94 -12.46 -0.53
N MET A 174 21.89 -12.85 -1.39
CA MET A 174 22.86 -11.91 -1.99
C MET A 174 22.21 -10.98 -3.00
N LEU A 175 21.20 -11.44 -3.75
CA LEU A 175 20.41 -10.59 -4.64
C LEU A 175 19.68 -9.49 -3.86
N LEU A 176 19.03 -9.83 -2.74
CA LEU A 176 18.39 -8.84 -1.88
C LEU A 176 19.41 -7.88 -1.23
N MET A 177 20.56 -8.40 -0.83
CA MET A 177 21.64 -7.55 -0.33
C MET A 177 22.15 -6.59 -1.41
N GLY A 178 22.28 -7.05 -2.65
CA GLY A 178 22.64 -6.20 -3.78
C GLY A 178 21.60 -5.12 -4.07
N VAL A 179 20.30 -5.45 -3.99
CA VAL A 179 19.23 -4.43 -4.07
C VAL A 179 19.37 -3.40 -2.96
N HIS A 180 19.70 -3.82 -1.74
CA HIS A 180 19.95 -2.93 -0.61
C HIS A 180 21.21 -2.07 -0.81
N LEU A 181 22.32 -2.61 -1.30
CA LEU A 181 23.55 -1.83 -1.49
C LEU A 181 23.48 -0.93 -2.72
N HIS A 182 23.16 -1.49 -3.88
CA HIS A 182 23.29 -0.83 -5.18
C HIS A 182 22.00 -0.26 -5.74
N GLY A 183 20.86 -0.58 -5.13
CA GLY A 183 19.53 -0.15 -5.57
C GLY A 183 18.88 -1.12 -6.56
N LEU A 184 17.54 -1.15 -6.54
CA LEU A 184 16.75 -1.99 -7.44
C LEU A 184 16.98 -1.60 -8.90
N GLY A 185 17.28 -2.58 -9.76
CA GLY A 185 17.48 -2.33 -11.19
C GLY A 185 18.93 -2.08 -11.59
N ASN A 186 19.83 -1.83 -10.64
CA ASN A 186 21.26 -1.66 -10.90
C ASN A 186 21.99 -3.02 -10.98
N TRP A 187 21.49 -3.90 -11.85
CA TRP A 187 21.92 -5.30 -11.91
C TRP A 187 23.39 -5.48 -12.24
N ASP A 188 23.97 -4.62 -13.08
CA ASP A 188 25.40 -4.69 -13.39
C ASP A 188 26.26 -4.42 -12.15
N LYS A 189 25.90 -3.42 -11.34
CA LYS A 189 26.57 -3.16 -10.05
C LYS A 189 26.41 -4.33 -9.09
N VAL A 190 25.21 -4.92 -9.03
CA VAL A 190 24.90 -6.08 -8.18
C VAL A 190 25.69 -7.33 -8.60
N VAL A 191 25.82 -7.59 -9.89
CA VAL A 191 26.55 -8.76 -10.39
C VAL A 191 28.04 -8.61 -10.17
N ASN A 192 28.59 -7.42 -10.41
CA ASN A 192 30.02 -7.14 -10.34
C ASN A 192 30.51 -6.79 -8.92
N ASP A 193 29.66 -6.84 -7.90
CA ASP A 193 30.07 -6.63 -6.51
C ASP A 193 30.73 -7.93 -5.96
N PRO A 194 32.04 -7.90 -5.65
CA PRO A 194 32.75 -9.08 -5.16
C PRO A 194 32.20 -9.59 -3.82
N MET A 195 31.63 -8.72 -2.99
CA MET A 195 31.08 -9.11 -1.67
C MET A 195 29.81 -9.96 -1.78
N LEU A 196 29.12 -9.88 -2.93
CA LEU A 196 27.90 -10.63 -3.20
C LEU A 196 28.17 -11.99 -3.84
N GLY A 197 29.32 -12.16 -4.49
CA GLY A 197 29.72 -13.42 -5.12
C GLY A 197 28.78 -13.87 -6.25
N LEU A 198 28.08 -12.94 -6.90
CA LEU A 198 27.13 -13.24 -7.98
C LEU A 198 27.80 -13.30 -9.36
N GLU A 199 28.98 -12.71 -9.52
CA GLU A 199 29.73 -12.65 -10.77
C GLU A 199 29.99 -14.04 -11.36
N GLU A 200 30.32 -15.04 -10.52
CA GLU A 200 30.59 -16.41 -10.99
C GLU A 200 29.38 -17.05 -11.69
N LYS A 201 28.16 -16.61 -11.36
CA LYS A 201 26.91 -17.19 -11.86
C LYS A 201 26.23 -16.33 -12.92
N LEU A 202 26.42 -15.02 -12.86
CA LEU A 202 25.70 -14.03 -13.68
C LEU A 202 26.62 -13.14 -14.51
N GLY A 203 27.93 -13.16 -14.25
CA GLY A 203 28.90 -12.27 -14.87
C GLY A 203 29.23 -12.63 -16.32
N ALA A 204 29.99 -11.74 -16.96
CA ALA A 204 30.33 -11.83 -18.38
C ALA A 204 31.06 -13.13 -18.73
N LYS A 205 32.01 -13.56 -17.89
CA LYS A 205 32.74 -14.83 -18.09
C LYS A 205 31.80 -16.03 -18.17
N ARG A 206 30.76 -16.06 -17.33
CA ARG A 206 29.75 -17.11 -17.35
C ARG A 206 28.89 -17.04 -18.62
N ALA A 207 28.62 -15.84 -19.12
CA ALA A 207 27.89 -15.63 -20.37
C ALA A 207 28.68 -16.16 -21.58
N GLU A 208 29.98 -15.93 -21.59
CA GLU A 208 30.90 -16.43 -22.61
C GLU A 208 30.99 -17.96 -22.56
N GLU A 209 31.20 -18.56 -21.38
CA GLU A 209 31.23 -20.01 -21.19
C GLU A 209 29.93 -20.69 -21.64
N ALA A 210 28.79 -20.04 -21.43
CA ALA A 210 27.50 -20.59 -21.83
C ALA A 210 27.32 -20.64 -23.35
N GLY A 211 28.12 -19.89 -24.12
CA GLY A 211 28.06 -19.76 -25.59
C GLY A 211 26.76 -19.15 -26.12
N ASP A 212 25.79 -18.91 -25.23
CA ASP A 212 24.45 -18.44 -25.53
C ASP A 212 23.93 -17.65 -24.30
N SER A 213 23.98 -16.32 -24.42
CA SER A 213 23.53 -15.40 -23.36
C SER A 213 22.04 -15.53 -23.05
N SER A 214 21.25 -16.22 -23.88
CA SER A 214 19.84 -16.53 -23.60
C SER A 214 19.67 -17.47 -22.41
N ARG A 215 20.71 -18.23 -22.05
CA ARG A 215 20.72 -19.17 -20.93
C ARG A 215 20.85 -18.49 -19.57
N LEU A 216 21.30 -17.23 -19.54
CA LEU A 216 21.42 -16.43 -18.33
C LEU A 216 20.15 -15.60 -18.07
N PRO A 217 19.76 -15.41 -16.80
CA PRO A 217 18.64 -14.54 -16.48
C PRO A 217 18.99 -13.08 -16.79
N LYS A 218 18.24 -12.48 -17.74
CA LYS A 218 18.20 -11.03 -17.96
C LYS A 218 17.81 -10.25 -16.70
N GLY A 219 18.13 -8.95 -16.66
CA GLY A 219 17.76 -8.05 -15.57
C GLY A 219 16.28 -8.06 -15.19
N SER A 220 15.36 -8.24 -16.16
CA SER A 220 13.93 -8.36 -15.87
C SER A 220 13.56 -9.62 -15.06
N HIS A 221 14.30 -10.72 -15.23
CA HIS A 221 14.14 -11.92 -14.43
C HIS A 221 14.63 -11.71 -12.99
N LEU A 222 15.74 -11.00 -12.82
CA LEU A 222 16.28 -10.62 -11.52
C LEU A 222 15.34 -9.66 -10.80
N GLU A 223 14.79 -8.67 -11.51
CA GLU A 223 13.78 -7.75 -10.99
C GLU A 223 12.54 -8.51 -10.51
N THR A 224 12.01 -9.41 -11.34
CA THR A 224 10.87 -10.26 -10.97
C THR A 224 11.16 -11.09 -9.73
N ARG A 225 12.37 -11.67 -9.63
CA ARG A 225 12.80 -12.46 -8.48
C ARG A 225 12.89 -11.61 -7.21
N ALA A 226 13.57 -10.46 -7.27
CA ALA A 226 13.74 -9.53 -6.16
C ALA A 226 12.38 -9.02 -5.64
N LEU A 227 11.50 -8.58 -6.54
CA LEU A 227 10.16 -8.12 -6.18
C LEU A 227 9.31 -9.23 -5.53
N GLY A 228 9.45 -10.47 -6.00
CA GLY A 228 8.80 -11.63 -5.39
C GLY A 228 9.29 -11.91 -3.96
N LEU A 229 10.61 -11.81 -3.74
CA LEU A 229 11.22 -11.99 -2.41
C LEU A 229 10.77 -10.88 -1.44
N LEU A 230 10.77 -9.63 -1.89
CA LEU A 230 10.27 -8.50 -1.11
C LEU A 230 8.79 -8.68 -0.72
N LYS A 231 7.96 -9.09 -1.67
CA LYS A 231 6.54 -9.39 -1.41
C LYS A 231 6.36 -10.51 -0.38
N LYS A 232 7.18 -11.56 -0.45
CA LYS A 232 7.14 -12.66 0.52
C LYS A 232 7.55 -12.19 1.92
N MET A 233 8.60 -11.39 2.01
CA MET A 233 9.10 -10.82 3.26
C MET A 233 8.07 -9.90 3.93
N GLU A 234 7.47 -9.01 3.15
CA GLU A 234 6.38 -8.12 3.60
C GLU A 234 5.19 -8.92 4.17
N ALA A 235 4.78 -9.98 3.48
CA ALA A 235 3.66 -10.82 3.90
C ALA A 235 3.91 -11.58 5.22
N LEU A 236 5.18 -11.80 5.59
CA LEU A 236 5.54 -12.41 6.87
C LEU A 236 5.54 -11.38 8.00
N MET A 237 5.98 -10.15 7.71
CA MET A 237 6.01 -9.06 8.70
C MET A 237 4.60 -8.56 9.06
N ARG A 238 3.65 -8.60 8.11
CA ARG A 238 2.24 -8.29 8.39
C ARG A 238 1.51 -9.36 9.19
N LYS A 239 2.04 -10.59 9.26
CA LYS A 239 1.42 -11.64 10.07
C LYS A 239 1.89 -11.47 11.52
N PRO A 240 0.97 -11.42 12.50
CA PRO A 240 1.39 -11.45 13.89
C PRO A 240 2.20 -12.75 14.12
N PRO A 241 3.24 -12.71 14.97
CA PRO A 241 4.01 -13.90 15.28
C PRO A 241 3.03 -14.98 15.74
N LYS A 242 2.99 -16.11 15.02
CA LYS A 242 2.34 -17.30 15.55
C LYS A 242 3.16 -17.69 16.76
N VAL A 243 2.70 -17.29 17.95
CA VAL A 243 3.17 -17.87 19.19
C VAL A 243 3.05 -19.37 18.99
N PRO A 244 4.14 -20.16 19.14
CA PRO A 244 4.03 -21.59 19.14
C PRO A 244 3.12 -21.92 20.32
N THR A 245 1.85 -22.22 20.05
CA THR A 245 1.03 -22.91 21.02
C THR A 245 1.68 -24.28 21.14
N THR A 246 2.58 -24.41 22.11
CA THR A 246 2.95 -25.71 22.66
C THR A 246 1.64 -26.36 23.04
N ARG A 247 1.12 -27.22 22.16
CA ARG A 247 0.21 -28.27 22.59
C ARG A 247 0.99 -28.99 23.69
N PRO A 248 0.52 -29.04 24.94
CA PRO A 248 1.17 -29.88 25.92
C PRO A 248 1.00 -31.30 25.40
N ASP A 249 2.10 -31.90 24.95
CA ASP A 249 2.22 -33.33 24.85
C ASP A 249 1.78 -33.89 26.20
N LYS A 250 0.67 -34.64 26.20
CA LYS A 250 0.32 -35.55 27.29
C LYS A 250 1.33 -36.71 27.24
N ALA A 251 2.58 -36.40 27.53
CA ALA A 251 3.60 -37.39 27.84
C ALA A 251 3.35 -37.85 29.28
N ALA A 252 2.97 -39.12 29.36
CA ALA A 252 2.71 -39.88 30.57
C ALA A 252 3.74 -39.61 31.67
N ARG A 253 3.28 -39.03 32.78
CA ARG A 253 3.98 -39.13 34.07
C ARG A 253 3.85 -40.58 34.54
N ARG A 254 4.93 -41.35 34.45
CA ARG A 254 5.11 -42.58 35.22
C ARG A 254 5.89 -42.24 36.49
N PRO A 255 5.32 -42.43 37.69
CA PRO A 255 6.12 -42.57 38.91
C PRO A 255 6.61 -44.02 39.03
N VAL A 256 7.89 -44.19 39.31
CA VAL A 256 8.51 -45.48 39.63
C VAL A 256 8.40 -45.65 41.15
N HIS A 257 7.81 -46.75 41.64
CA HIS A 257 8.26 -47.51 42.82
C HIS A 257 7.42 -48.80 43.00
N SER A 258 8.08 -49.92 42.73
CA SER A 258 8.10 -51.22 43.43
C SER A 258 6.85 -51.89 44.06
N LYS A 259 6.75 -53.18 43.73
CA LYS A 259 6.37 -54.38 44.53
C LYS A 259 4.92 -54.92 44.50
N ALA A 260 4.88 -56.15 43.98
CA ALA A 260 4.28 -57.37 44.54
C ALA A 260 2.76 -57.66 44.38
N ALA A 261 2.53 -58.76 43.66
CA ALA A 261 1.72 -59.93 44.03
C ALA A 261 0.18 -59.87 44.05
N ALA A 262 -0.36 -60.94 43.44
CA ALA A 262 -1.56 -61.70 43.81
C ALA A 262 -2.96 -61.20 43.37
N ARG A 263 -3.48 -61.89 42.34
CA ARG A 263 -4.58 -62.90 42.43
C ARG A 263 -6.05 -62.42 42.55
N LEU A 264 -6.84 -62.94 41.59
CA LEU A 264 -8.31 -63.21 41.54
C LEU A 264 -9.25 -61.99 41.39
N LYS A 265 -10.09 -61.84 40.36
CA LYS A 265 -11.08 -62.71 39.65
C LYS A 265 -12.50 -62.26 40.02
N ARG A 266 -13.22 -61.65 39.07
CA ARG A 266 -14.61 -61.97 38.62
C ARG A 266 -15.17 -60.82 37.78
N GLU A 267 -15.48 -61.08 36.50
CA GLU A 267 -16.82 -61.45 35.95
C GLU A 267 -17.80 -60.28 36.07
N SER A 268 -18.51 -59.79 35.05
CA SER A 268 -18.87 -60.36 33.75
C SER A 268 -19.47 -59.30 32.80
N SER A 269 -19.49 -59.68 31.51
CA SER A 269 -20.56 -59.48 30.49
C SER A 269 -20.78 -58.08 29.88
N VAL A 270 -20.40 -57.88 28.61
CA VAL A 270 -21.21 -58.12 27.36
C VAL A 270 -22.31 -57.06 27.24
N SER A 271 -22.11 -55.96 26.51
CA SER A 271 -22.09 -55.75 25.04
C SER A 271 -23.46 -55.87 24.37
N GLU A 272 -23.81 -54.78 23.69
CA GLU A 272 -24.73 -54.67 22.54
C GLU A 272 -26.21 -54.98 22.80
N SER A 273 -27.19 -54.33 22.18
CA SER A 273 -27.24 -53.40 21.05
C SER A 273 -28.67 -52.81 20.98
N ASP A 274 -28.84 -51.89 20.03
CA ASP A 274 -30.06 -51.71 19.22
C ASP A 274 -31.22 -50.78 19.66
N LEU A 275 -31.33 -49.73 18.83
CA LEU A 275 -32.51 -49.29 18.08
C LEU A 275 -33.59 -48.39 18.71
N LYS A 276 -33.82 -47.32 17.92
CA LYS A 276 -35.09 -46.65 17.60
C LYS A 276 -35.82 -45.86 18.71
N GLY A 277 -35.97 -44.57 18.41
CA GLY A 277 -37.30 -44.09 18.03
C GLY A 277 -37.87 -42.92 18.82
N ALA A 278 -38.44 -41.99 18.04
CA ALA A 278 -39.52 -41.05 18.36
C ALA A 278 -39.22 -39.82 19.24
N GLY A 279 -39.53 -38.64 18.66
CA GLY A 279 -39.58 -37.35 19.36
C GLY A 279 -40.77 -37.21 20.32
N PRO A 280 -41.08 -35.99 20.83
CA PRO A 280 -41.73 -35.00 19.96
C PRO A 280 -41.38 -33.51 20.20
N ARG A 281 -41.46 -32.77 19.10
CA ARG A 281 -41.96 -31.40 18.87
C ARG A 281 -42.48 -30.60 20.08
N ARG A 282 -42.05 -29.33 20.19
CA ARG A 282 -42.95 -28.18 20.45
C ARG A 282 -42.44 -26.86 19.89
N GLN A 283 -43.36 -26.16 19.21
CA GLN A 283 -43.25 -24.86 18.55
C GLN A 283 -43.33 -23.70 19.55
N GLY A 284 -42.82 -22.53 19.15
CA GLY A 284 -43.22 -21.24 19.71
C GLY A 284 -42.51 -20.10 18.99
N GLY A 285 -43.21 -19.43 18.08
CA GLY A 285 -42.76 -18.19 17.44
C GLY A 285 -43.40 -16.95 18.09
N MET A 286 -42.73 -15.81 17.99
CA MET A 286 -43.16 -14.40 18.17
C MET A 286 -41.89 -13.55 17.91
N GLY A 287 -41.80 -12.46 17.15
CA GLY A 287 -42.81 -11.61 16.53
C GLY A 287 -42.57 -10.12 16.88
N ARG A 288 -41.57 -9.46 16.26
CA ARG A 288 -41.40 -7.97 16.04
C ARG A 288 -41.38 -7.05 17.31
N PRO A 289 -40.98 -5.73 17.26
CA PRO A 289 -41.26 -4.75 16.21
C PRO A 289 -40.13 -3.80 15.76
N LYS A 290 -40.37 -3.21 14.58
CA LYS A 290 -39.78 -1.97 14.06
C LYS A 290 -40.40 -0.78 14.81
N SER A 291 -39.61 0.23 15.18
CA SER A 291 -40.11 1.59 15.45
C SER A 291 -39.65 2.54 14.34
N LYS A 292 -40.64 3.17 13.69
CA LYS A 292 -40.52 4.45 12.98
C LYS A 292 -40.75 5.54 14.02
N ALA A 293 -39.97 6.62 13.99
CA ALA A 293 -40.37 7.90 14.55
C ALA A 293 -39.96 9.00 13.58
N ALA A 294 -40.93 9.84 13.22
CA ALA A 294 -40.80 11.01 12.38
C ALA A 294 -40.80 12.26 13.27
N GLY A 295 -40.07 13.29 12.82
CA GLY A 295 -40.43 14.71 12.97
C GLY A 295 -40.17 15.39 14.31
N GLY A 296 -39.43 16.51 14.25
CA GLY A 296 -39.61 17.61 15.21
C GLY A 296 -38.34 18.26 15.72
N GLY A 297 -37.98 19.40 15.13
CA GLY A 297 -37.34 20.55 15.77
C GLY A 297 -36.01 20.34 16.49
N ARG A 298 -34.91 20.86 15.91
CA ARG A 298 -33.73 21.18 16.72
C ARG A 298 -33.37 22.65 16.55
N ALA A 299 -33.73 23.40 17.58
CA ALA A 299 -33.26 24.74 17.87
C ALA A 299 -31.72 24.82 17.78
N GLY A 300 -31.26 26.02 17.44
CA GLY A 300 -29.89 26.36 17.08
C GLY A 300 -28.84 25.68 17.95
N LYS A 301 -28.02 24.85 17.31
CA LYS A 301 -26.71 24.48 17.84
C LYS A 301 -25.71 25.46 17.24
N ALA A 302 -25.02 26.20 18.11
CA ALA A 302 -23.75 26.80 17.75
C ALA A 302 -22.87 25.69 17.14
N VAL A 303 -22.49 25.87 15.88
CA VAL A 303 -21.60 24.96 15.16
C VAL A 303 -20.18 25.38 15.48
N ASP A 304 -19.61 24.79 16.52
CA ASP A 304 -18.22 25.04 16.96
C ASP A 304 -17.16 24.38 16.05
N ASN A 305 -17.52 24.03 14.80
CA ASN A 305 -16.58 23.44 13.85
C ASN A 305 -16.76 24.05 12.44
N PRO A 306 -15.75 24.73 11.89
CA PRO A 306 -15.80 25.34 10.55
C PRO A 306 -16.10 24.31 9.44
N GLU A 307 -15.80 23.04 9.68
CA GLU A 307 -16.07 21.97 8.73
C GLU A 307 -17.57 21.65 8.59
N GLN A 308 -18.33 21.66 9.69
CA GLN A 308 -19.77 21.36 9.65
C GLN A 308 -20.59 22.52 9.08
N ALA A 309 -20.16 23.77 9.33
CA ALA A 309 -20.80 24.95 8.77
C ALA A 309 -20.68 25.04 7.24
N LEU A 310 -19.70 24.34 6.64
CA LEU A 310 -19.43 24.39 5.20
C LEU A 310 -19.89 23.16 4.43
N GLU A 311 -20.41 22.13 5.09
CA GLU A 311 -20.74 20.85 4.44
C GLU A 311 -21.82 21.00 3.35
N ASP A 312 -22.90 21.73 3.63
CA ASP A 312 -23.98 21.98 2.66
C ASP A 312 -23.51 22.83 1.46
N VAL A 313 -22.56 23.74 1.70
CA VAL A 313 -21.90 24.54 0.66
C VAL A 313 -20.95 23.67 -0.17
N ARG A 314 -20.16 22.78 0.46
CA ARG A 314 -19.26 21.84 -0.23
C ARG A 314 -20.02 20.94 -1.19
N VAL A 315 -21.14 20.37 -0.76
CA VAL A 315 -21.99 19.52 -1.61
C VAL A 315 -22.55 20.30 -2.80
N THR A 316 -23.01 21.53 -2.57
CA THR A 316 -23.57 22.40 -3.63
C THR A 316 -22.48 22.84 -4.63
N MET A 317 -21.28 23.14 -4.14
CA MET A 317 -20.11 23.47 -4.97
C MET A 317 -19.62 22.27 -5.79
N LYS A 318 -19.73 21.04 -5.26
CA LYS A 318 -19.44 19.81 -6.01
C LYS A 318 -20.42 19.63 -7.18
N LYS A 319 -21.72 19.89 -6.97
CA LYS A 319 -22.74 19.85 -8.03
C LYS A 319 -22.50 20.90 -9.12
N LEU A 320 -22.06 22.11 -8.76
CA LEU A 320 -21.66 23.16 -9.72
C LEU A 320 -20.45 22.72 -10.56
N ARG A 321 -19.43 22.12 -9.94
CA ARG A 321 -18.25 21.60 -10.65
C ARG A 321 -18.60 20.45 -11.60
N THR A 322 -19.53 19.58 -11.22
CA THR A 322 -20.05 18.53 -12.11
C THR A 322 -20.79 19.14 -13.29
N LEU A 323 -21.69 20.10 -13.04
CA LEU A 323 -22.44 20.79 -14.09
C LEU A 323 -21.55 21.52 -15.11
N GLN A 324 -20.40 22.05 -14.67
CA GLN A 324 -19.41 22.69 -15.53
C GLN A 324 -18.64 21.72 -16.44
N ARG A 325 -18.59 20.43 -16.10
CA ARG A 325 -17.82 19.41 -16.82
C ARG A 325 -18.63 18.65 -17.88
N HIS A 326 -19.94 18.56 -17.72
CA HIS A 326 -20.82 17.88 -18.69
C HIS A 326 -21.17 18.81 -19.85
N LYS A 327 -20.80 18.40 -21.08
CA LYS A 327 -21.10 19.14 -22.32
C LYS A 327 -22.47 18.78 -22.93
N ASP A 328 -23.14 17.76 -22.38
CA ASP A 328 -24.36 17.18 -22.96
C ASP A 328 -25.67 17.78 -22.39
N ILE A 329 -25.57 18.85 -21.59
CA ILE A 329 -26.73 19.53 -21.00
C ILE A 329 -27.10 20.75 -21.85
N PRO A 330 -28.37 20.94 -22.25
CA PRO A 330 -28.82 22.13 -22.96
C PRO A 330 -28.45 23.41 -22.20
N LYS A 331 -27.91 24.41 -22.90
CA LYS A 331 -27.38 25.65 -22.30
C LYS A 331 -28.36 26.32 -21.34
N ASP A 332 -29.63 26.37 -21.69
CA ASP A 332 -30.67 27.00 -20.85
C ASP A 332 -30.91 26.24 -19.53
N GLN A 333 -30.85 24.90 -19.58
CA GLN A 333 -30.97 24.07 -18.37
C GLN A 333 -29.72 24.15 -17.50
N ALA A 334 -28.53 24.23 -18.10
CA ALA A 334 -27.29 24.45 -17.37
C ALA A 334 -27.32 25.79 -16.64
N ILE A 335 -27.74 26.87 -17.31
CA ILE A 335 -27.87 28.20 -16.70
C ILE A 335 -28.91 28.19 -15.56
N ALA A 336 -30.07 27.56 -15.75
CA ALA A 336 -31.09 27.46 -14.71
C ALA A 336 -30.61 26.69 -13.46
N LYS A 337 -29.89 25.58 -13.66
CA LYS A 337 -29.30 24.78 -12.56
C LYS A 337 -28.18 25.55 -11.86
N THR A 338 -27.31 26.25 -12.60
CA THR A 338 -26.28 27.11 -12.03
C THR A 338 -26.88 28.21 -11.17
N LYS A 339 -27.89 28.93 -11.66
CA LYS A 339 -28.62 29.95 -10.88
C LYS A 339 -29.24 29.36 -9.61
N LYS A 340 -29.81 28.15 -9.69
CA LYS A 340 -30.41 27.45 -8.53
C LYS A 340 -29.35 27.13 -7.47
N TYR A 341 -28.20 26.59 -7.85
CA TYR A 341 -27.14 26.23 -6.90
C TYR A 341 -26.47 27.46 -6.28
N LEU A 342 -26.25 28.53 -7.04
CA LEU A 342 -25.73 29.79 -6.51
C LEU A 342 -26.70 30.44 -5.51
N LYS A 343 -28.01 30.35 -5.73
CA LYS A 343 -29.02 30.82 -4.75
C LYS A 343 -28.97 30.03 -3.43
N VAL A 344 -28.70 28.72 -3.49
CA VAL A 344 -28.55 27.90 -2.28
C VAL A 344 -27.31 28.32 -1.49
N VAL A 345 -26.20 28.59 -2.18
CA VAL A 345 -24.98 29.11 -1.55
C VAL A 345 -25.20 30.50 -0.96
N GLY A 346 -25.86 31.40 -1.69
CA GLY A 346 -26.20 32.74 -1.21
C GLY A 346 -27.07 32.70 0.05
N LYS A 347 -28.12 31.88 0.06
CA LYS A 347 -28.98 31.70 1.25
C LYS A 347 -28.19 31.22 2.46
N HIS A 348 -27.25 30.29 2.27
CA HIS A 348 -26.39 29.80 3.35
C HIS A 348 -25.44 30.88 3.89
N ILE A 349 -24.91 31.73 3.00
CA ILE A 349 -24.11 32.89 3.39
C ILE A 349 -24.96 33.88 4.21
N ASP A 350 -26.18 34.16 3.77
CA ASP A 350 -27.12 35.05 4.47
C ASP A 350 -27.51 34.50 5.85
N ASP A 351 -27.73 33.19 5.97
CA ASP A 351 -28.06 32.53 7.23
C ASP A 351 -26.88 32.59 8.23
N VAL A 352 -25.64 32.45 7.75
CA VAL A 352 -24.41 32.55 8.57
C VAL A 352 -24.08 34.00 8.95
N ALA A 353 -24.24 34.94 8.01
CA ALA A 353 -23.98 36.36 8.23
C ALA A 353 -25.07 37.01 9.10
N GLY A 354 -26.34 36.61 8.94
CA GLY A 354 -27.47 37.11 9.73
C GLY A 354 -27.42 36.69 11.20
N GLY A 355 -26.85 35.51 11.49
CA GLY A 355 -26.68 34.98 12.86
C GLY A 355 -25.75 35.81 13.77
N HIS A 356 -24.88 36.65 13.20
CA HIS A 356 -23.98 37.53 13.97
C HIS A 356 -24.65 38.81 14.50
N SER A 357 -25.92 39.07 14.17
CA SER A 357 -26.60 40.33 14.49
C SER A 357 -27.37 40.32 15.82
N GLN A 358 -27.49 39.16 16.49
CA GLN A 358 -28.32 39.02 17.71
C GLN A 358 -27.52 38.72 18.99
N GLN A 359 -26.21 38.85 18.96
CA GLN A 359 -25.38 38.91 20.16
C GLN A 359 -24.79 40.31 20.30
N LYS A 360 -25.60 41.25 20.80
CA LYS A 360 -25.11 42.45 21.45
C LYS A 360 -25.98 42.81 22.62
#